data_AF-A0A938KZ54-F1
#
_entry.id   AF-A0A938KZ54-F1
#
_cell.length_a   1.000
_cell.length_b   1.000
_cell.length_c   1.000
_cell.angle_alpha   90.00
_cell.angle_beta   90.00
_cell.angle_gamma   90.00
#
_symmetry.space_group_name_H-M   'P 1'
#
loop_
_entity.id
_entity.type
_entity.pdbx_description
1 polymer ?
#
loop_
_entity_poly.entity_id
_entity_poly.type
_entity_poly.pdbx_seq_one_letter_code
_entity_poly.pdbx_strand_id
1 'polypeptide(L)'
;AGVFLAGCAHSPKDIPETVAQASAAAAKALGLITHDRLTREPTIGVVNEQSCNGCFECQPVCAYGAIEPKEIRDRKGTLLQVVAAINKGLCQGCGACAVTCRSKSIEVQGFRDDQLFAEINAITR
;
A
#
# COMPACT_ATOMS: atom_id res chain seq x y z
N ALA A 1 -7.45 8.22 2.04
CA ALA A 1 -8.67 7.55 1.54
C ALA A 1 -9.78 8.58 1.38
N GLY A 2 -10.62 8.46 0.35
CA GLY A 2 -11.74 9.35 0.04
C GLY A 2 -13.10 8.69 0.29
N VAL A 3 -13.23 8.01 1.42
CA VAL A 3 -14.47 7.32 1.82
C VAL A 3 -15.17 8.17 2.88
N PHE A 4 -16.45 8.45 2.67
CA PHE A 4 -17.28 9.24 3.57
C PHE A 4 -18.58 8.46 3.85
N LEU A 5 -19.19 8.72 5.01
CA LEU A 5 -20.47 8.13 5.42
C LEU A 5 -21.48 9.25 5.66
N ALA A 6 -22.75 8.97 5.37
CA ALA A 6 -23.87 9.85 5.69
C ALA A 6 -25.15 9.05 5.94
N GLY A 7 -26.02 9.59 6.79
CA GLY A 7 -27.35 9.03 7.04
C GLY A 7 -27.35 7.79 7.94
N CYS A 8 -28.38 6.96 7.78
CA CYS A 8 -28.64 5.82 8.67
C CYS A 8 -27.60 4.70 8.57
N ALA A 9 -26.83 4.62 7.48
CA ALA A 9 -25.71 3.68 7.35
C ALA A 9 -24.58 3.95 8.35
N HIS A 10 -24.44 5.21 8.81
CA HIS A 10 -23.49 5.57 9.86
C HIS A 10 -24.00 5.22 11.25
N SER A 11 -25.28 5.53 11.52
CA SER A 11 -25.99 5.24 12.78
C SER A 11 -27.49 5.58 12.65
N PRO A 12 -28.41 5.02 13.46
CA PRO A 12 -29.80 5.45 13.49
C PRO A 12 -29.91 6.96 13.80
N LYS A 13 -30.70 7.69 13.02
CA LYS A 13 -30.89 9.15 13.16
C LYS A 13 -32.15 9.63 12.46
N ASP A 14 -32.55 10.88 12.73
CA ASP A 14 -33.71 11.51 12.09
C ASP A 14 -33.38 12.15 10.73
N ILE A 15 -34.41 12.69 10.08
CA ILE A 15 -34.28 13.28 8.74
C ILE A 15 -33.38 14.52 8.76
N PRO A 16 -33.57 15.51 9.65
CA PRO A 16 -32.69 16.68 9.70
C PRO A 16 -31.22 16.33 9.90
N GLU A 17 -30.91 15.38 10.79
CA GLU A 17 -29.53 14.94 11.02
C GLU A 17 -28.95 14.23 9.79
N THR A 18 -29.76 13.42 9.10
CA THR A 18 -29.36 12.78 7.84
C THR A 18 -29.01 13.79 6.76
N VAL A 19 -29.83 14.83 6.58
CA VAL A 19 -29.58 15.90 5.60
C VAL A 19 -28.32 16.67 5.96
N ALA A 20 -28.14 17.01 7.24
CA ALA A 20 -26.94 17.70 7.70
C ALA A 20 -25.67 16.87 7.43
N GLN A 21 -25.67 15.56 7.72
CA GLN A 21 -24.55 14.68 7.42
C GLN A 21 -24.27 14.55 5.92
N ALA A 22 -25.31 14.48 5.09
CA ALA A 22 -25.15 14.42 3.64
C ALA A 22 -24.42 15.67 3.11
N SER A 23 -24.81 16.86 3.56
CA SER A 23 -24.12 18.11 3.22
C SER A 23 -22.66 18.12 3.72
N ALA A 24 -22.41 17.64 4.94
CA ALA A 24 -21.07 17.55 5.50
C ALA A 24 -20.16 16.58 4.71
N ALA A 25 -20.67 15.41 4.34
CA ALA A 25 -19.95 14.42 3.53
C ALA A 25 -19.62 14.99 2.13
N ALA A 26 -20.57 15.68 1.49
CA ALA A 26 -20.35 16.34 0.22
C ALA A 26 -19.25 17.43 0.32
N ALA A 27 -19.30 18.27 1.35
CA ALA A 27 -18.28 19.29 1.58
C ALA A 27 -16.88 18.69 1.78
N LYS A 28 -16.77 17.58 2.54
CA LYS A 28 -15.50 16.87 2.74
C LYS A 28 -14.99 16.22 1.44
N ALA A 29 -15.88 15.64 0.64
CA ALA A 29 -15.53 15.06 -0.66
C ALA A 29 -15.02 16.13 -1.63
N LEU A 30 -15.71 17.27 -1.72
CA LEU A 30 -15.28 18.44 -2.50
C LEU A 30 -13.91 18.95 -2.03
N GLY A 31 -13.66 18.96 -0.72
CA GLY A 31 -12.36 19.30 -0.16
C GLY A 31 -11.22 18.43 -0.69
N LEU A 32 -11.46 17.16 -1.01
CA LEU A 32 -10.45 16.30 -1.64
C LEU A 32 -10.37 16.49 -3.17
N ILE A 33 -11.51 16.57 -3.84
CA ILE A 33 -11.59 16.60 -5.32
C ILE A 33 -11.02 17.90 -5.90
N THR A 34 -11.09 19.00 -5.14
CA THR A 34 -10.58 20.32 -5.56
C THR A 34 -9.05 20.40 -5.64
N HIS A 35 -8.33 19.40 -5.16
CA HIS A 35 -6.87 19.37 -5.21
C HIS A 35 -6.38 18.54 -6.41
N ASP A 36 -5.48 19.12 -7.21
CA ASP A 36 -4.87 18.41 -8.37
C ASP A 36 -4.02 17.20 -7.96
N ARG A 37 -3.49 17.21 -6.73
CA ARG A 37 -2.64 16.15 -6.19
C ARG A 37 -2.95 15.91 -4.72
N LEU A 38 -2.97 14.63 -4.35
CA LEU A 38 -3.17 14.19 -2.97
C LEU A 38 -1.88 13.55 -2.46
N THR A 39 -1.55 13.86 -1.21
CA THR A 39 -0.45 13.19 -0.51
C THR A 39 -0.96 11.88 0.05
N ARG A 40 -0.16 10.82 -0.11
CA ARG A 40 -0.44 9.51 0.45
C ARG A 40 0.66 9.13 1.42
N GLU A 41 0.28 8.32 2.40
CA GLU A 41 1.23 7.75 3.33
C GLU A 41 2.31 6.95 2.59
N PRO A 42 3.60 7.20 2.85
CA PRO A 42 4.71 6.57 2.14
C PRO A 42 5.01 5.15 2.62
N THR A 43 4.20 4.60 3.53
CA THR A 43 4.30 3.24 4.04
C THR A 43 3.87 2.24 2.96
N ILE A 44 4.76 1.96 2.01
CA ILE A 44 4.51 1.07 0.87
C ILE A 44 5.59 0.00 0.78
N GLY A 45 5.23 -1.12 0.15
CA GLY A 45 6.17 -2.20 -0.16
C GLY A 45 7.14 -1.81 -1.28
N VAL A 46 8.41 -2.17 -1.14
CA VAL A 46 9.46 -1.99 -2.14
C VAL A 46 10.20 -3.32 -2.31
N VAL A 47 10.47 -3.67 -3.57
CA VAL A 47 11.22 -4.89 -3.91
C VAL A 47 12.68 -4.54 -4.17
N ASN A 48 13.60 -5.25 -3.52
CA ASN A 48 15.00 -5.29 -3.90
C ASN A 48 15.17 -6.20 -5.12
N GLU A 49 15.38 -5.56 -6.26
CA GLU A 49 15.54 -6.21 -7.58
C GLU A 49 16.79 -7.10 -7.68
N GLN A 50 17.78 -6.89 -6.82
CA GLN A 50 19.03 -7.67 -6.84
C GLN A 50 18.89 -9.02 -6.14
N SER A 51 18.04 -9.10 -5.11
CA SER A 51 17.81 -10.33 -4.35
C SER A 51 16.54 -11.08 -4.77
N CYS A 52 15.65 -10.42 -5.51
CA CYS A 52 14.41 -11.03 -5.98
C CYS A 52 14.71 -12.09 -7.06
N ASN A 53 14.21 -13.31 -6.85
CA ASN A 53 14.38 -14.42 -7.78
C ASN A 53 13.19 -14.64 -8.73
N GLY A 54 12.18 -13.75 -8.72
CA GLY A 54 11.03 -13.86 -9.61
C GLY A 54 10.11 -15.06 -9.34
N CYS A 55 10.00 -15.55 -8.10
CA CYS A 55 9.11 -16.68 -7.78
C CYS A 55 7.61 -16.33 -7.72
N PHE A 56 7.26 -15.04 -7.66
CA PHE A 56 5.88 -14.50 -7.66
C PHE A 56 4.91 -15.01 -6.58
N GLU A 57 5.38 -15.69 -5.53
CA GLU A 57 4.56 -16.07 -4.35
C GLU A 57 3.89 -14.86 -3.67
N CYS A 58 4.49 -13.67 -3.83
CA CYS A 58 3.98 -12.42 -3.30
C CYS A 58 2.76 -11.87 -4.06
N GLN A 59 2.46 -12.36 -5.25
CA GLN A 59 1.34 -11.90 -6.08
C GLN A 59 -0.04 -12.34 -5.54
N PRO A 60 -0.30 -13.63 -5.24
CA PRO A 60 -1.62 -14.07 -4.76
C PRO A 60 -1.99 -13.53 -3.37
N VAL A 61 -1.00 -13.18 -2.54
CA VAL A 61 -1.25 -12.63 -1.19
C VAL A 61 -1.62 -11.14 -1.22
N CYS A 62 -1.45 -10.45 -2.34
CA CYS A 62 -1.78 -9.04 -2.45
C CYS A 62 -3.27 -8.85 -2.74
N ALA A 63 -4.06 -8.52 -1.72
CA ALA A 63 -5.49 -8.21 -1.86
C ALA A 63 -5.81 -7.03 -2.80
N TYR A 64 -4.80 -6.19 -3.10
CA TYR A 64 -4.94 -5.00 -3.94
C TYR A 64 -4.42 -5.19 -5.37
N GLY A 65 -3.88 -6.37 -5.70
CA GLY A 65 -3.30 -6.63 -7.02
C GLY A 65 -2.12 -5.72 -7.37
N ALA A 66 -1.35 -5.27 -6.38
CA ALA A 66 -0.29 -4.27 -6.57
C ALA A 66 1.03 -4.85 -7.10
N ILE A 67 1.14 -6.17 -7.30
CA ILE A 67 2.40 -6.84 -7.65
C ILE A 67 2.38 -7.19 -9.14
N GLU A 68 3.38 -6.71 -9.87
CA GLU A 68 3.52 -6.84 -11.31
C GLU A 68 4.91 -7.42 -11.65
N PRO A 69 5.04 -8.22 -12.73
CA PRO A 69 6.34 -8.65 -13.22
C PRO A 69 7.08 -7.49 -13.89
N LYS A 70 8.37 -7.32 -13.55
CA LYS A 70 9.28 -6.35 -14.16
C LYS A 70 10.44 -7.08 -14.81
N GLU A 71 10.62 -6.87 -16.11
CA GLU A 71 11.78 -7.37 -16.83
C GLU A 71 13.01 -6.49 -16.56
N ILE A 72 14.12 -7.13 -16.18
CA ILE A 72 15.43 -6.49 -16.10
C ILE A 72 16.21 -6.91 -17.33
N ARG A 73 16.62 -5.93 -18.13
CA ARG A 73 17.36 -6.12 -19.37
C ARG A 73 18.72 -5.43 -19.29
N ASP A 74 19.72 -6.02 -19.94
CA ASP A 74 21.03 -5.39 -20.11
C ASP A 74 20.96 -4.23 -21.13
N ARG A 75 22.03 -3.42 -21.24
CA ARG A 75 22.16 -2.32 -22.20
C ARG A 75 21.94 -2.75 -23.66
N LYS A 76 22.20 -4.02 -23.98
CA LYS A 76 21.99 -4.62 -25.32
C LYS A 76 20.55 -5.13 -25.54
N GLY A 77 19.66 -5.00 -24.55
CA GLY A 77 18.26 -5.43 -24.63
C GLY A 77 18.02 -6.90 -24.29
N THR A 78 19.08 -7.66 -23.96
CA THR A 78 18.99 -9.06 -23.51
C THR A 78 18.30 -9.15 -22.16
N LEU A 79 17.28 -10.00 -22.04
CA LEU A 79 16.59 -10.28 -20.79
C LEU A 79 17.54 -10.99 -19.82
N LEU A 80 17.77 -10.38 -18.65
CA LEU A 80 18.59 -10.96 -17.59
C LEU A 80 17.73 -11.74 -16.60
N GLN A 81 16.64 -11.13 -16.15
CA GLN A 81 15.74 -11.72 -15.16
C GLN A 81 14.39 -11.01 -15.16
N VAL A 82 13.37 -11.67 -14.62
CA VAL A 82 12.07 -11.07 -14.34
C VAL A 82 11.88 -11.06 -12.84
N VAL A 83 11.66 -9.89 -12.27
CA VAL A 83 11.50 -9.69 -10.82
C VAL A 83 10.09 -9.21 -10.50
N ALA A 84 9.69 -9.30 -9.23
CA ALA A 84 8.48 -8.64 -8.77
C ALA A 84 8.72 -7.13 -8.64
N ALA A 85 7.74 -6.33 -9.03
CA ALA A 85 7.68 -4.89 -8.78
C ALA A 85 6.34 -4.54 -8.14
N ILE A 86 6.36 -3.58 -7.22
CA ILE A 86 5.16 -3.14 -6.51
C ILE A 86 4.70 -1.81 -7.09
N ASN A 87 3.47 -1.78 -7.57
CA ASN A 87 2.78 -0.58 -8.00
C ASN A 87 2.45 0.29 -6.79
N LYS A 88 3.19 1.39 -6.64
CA LYS A 88 3.05 2.34 -5.53
C LYS A 88 1.67 2.99 -5.46
N GLY A 89 0.94 3.05 -6.58
CA GLY A 89 -0.42 3.59 -6.66
C GLY A 89 -1.47 2.65 -6.08
N LEU A 90 -1.22 1.34 -6.06
CA LEU A 90 -2.17 0.34 -5.53
C LEU A 90 -1.82 -0.13 -4.13
N CYS A 91 -0.53 -0.20 -3.80
CA CYS A 91 -0.05 -0.72 -2.51
C CYS A 91 -0.62 0.07 -1.32
N GLN A 92 -1.26 -0.63 -0.37
CA GLN A 92 -1.76 -0.04 0.89
C GLN A 92 -0.82 -0.28 2.09
N GLY A 93 0.38 -0.83 1.88
CA GLY A 93 1.37 -0.97 2.96
C GLY A 93 1.12 -2.10 3.98
N CYS A 94 0.21 -3.04 3.73
CA CYS A 94 -0.17 -4.07 4.72
C CYS A 94 0.95 -5.09 5.05
N GLY A 95 2.02 -5.17 4.27
CA GLY A 95 3.17 -6.05 4.54
C GLY A 95 3.00 -7.54 4.25
N ALA A 96 1.85 -8.00 3.78
CA ALA A 96 1.61 -9.42 3.48
C ALA A 96 2.67 -10.01 2.51
N CYS A 97 2.99 -9.29 1.44
CA CYS A 97 4.02 -9.71 0.49
C CYS A 97 5.43 -9.76 1.09
N ALA A 98 5.74 -8.90 2.07
CA ALA A 98 7.04 -8.88 2.75
C ALA A 98 7.22 -10.14 3.60
N VAL A 99 6.20 -10.54 4.35
CA VAL A 99 6.21 -11.75 5.19
C VAL A 99 6.27 -13.02 4.33
N THR A 100 5.55 -13.06 3.21
CA THR A 100 5.56 -14.21 2.28
C THR A 100 6.88 -14.36 1.52
N CYS A 101 7.67 -13.29 1.40
CA CYS A 101 8.90 -13.30 0.59
C CYS A 101 10.00 -14.14 1.26
N ARG A 102 10.15 -15.41 0.81
CA ARG A 102 11.19 -16.33 1.29
C ARG A 102 12.62 -15.79 1.11
N SER A 103 12.86 -15.01 0.05
CA SER A 103 14.17 -14.38 -0.22
C SER A 103 14.36 -13.04 0.49
N LYS A 104 13.42 -12.62 1.36
CA LYS A 104 13.43 -11.33 2.07
C LYS A 104 13.73 -10.13 1.16
N SER A 105 13.25 -10.20 -0.08
CA SER A 105 13.50 -9.17 -1.09
C SER A 105 12.46 -8.08 -1.08
N ILE A 106 11.46 -8.13 -0.21
CA ILE A 106 10.39 -7.14 -0.13
C ILE A 106 10.42 -6.55 1.28
N GLU A 107 10.53 -5.23 1.37
CA GLU A 107 10.45 -4.49 2.62
C GLU A 107 9.28 -3.50 2.57
N VAL A 108 8.69 -3.18 3.72
CA VAL A 108 7.72 -2.08 3.85
C VAL A 108 8.46 -0.86 4.36
N GLN A 109 8.38 0.25 3.63
CA GLN A 109 9.00 1.51 4.07
C GLN A 109 8.39 1.97 5.40
N GLY A 110 9.24 2.31 6.38
CA GLY A 110 8.82 2.67 7.73
C GLY A 110 8.68 1.48 8.70
N PHE A 111 8.65 0.25 8.17
CA PHE A 111 8.59 -1.01 8.93
C PHE A 111 9.59 -2.03 8.38
N ARG A 112 10.83 -1.59 8.16
CA ARG A 112 11.90 -2.46 7.66
C ARG A 112 12.35 -3.42 8.75
N ASP A 113 12.84 -4.60 8.35
CA ASP A 113 13.27 -5.66 9.28
C ASP A 113 14.26 -5.12 10.34
N ASP A 114 15.23 -4.30 9.93
CA ASP A 114 16.22 -3.72 10.85
C ASP A 114 15.61 -2.71 11.84
N GLN A 115 14.61 -1.93 11.42
CA GLN A 115 13.86 -1.03 12.30
C GLN A 115 13.07 -1.82 13.34
N LEU A 116 12.39 -2.88 12.92
CA LEU A 116 11.64 -3.78 13.80
C LEU A 116 12.56 -4.48 14.80
N PHE A 117 13.70 -5.01 14.34
CA PHE A 117 14.69 -5.63 15.23
C PHE A 117 15.33 -4.62 16.19
N ALA A 118 15.54 -3.37 15.76
CA ALA A 118 16.02 -2.32 16.66
C ALA A 118 15.02 -2.05 17.80
N GLU A 119 13.72 -1.99 17.52
CA GLU A 119 12.67 -1.81 18.52
C GLU A 119 12.61 -3.00 19.50
N ILE A 120 12.69 -4.24 19.01
CA ILE A 120 12.73 -5.45 19.85
C ILE A 120 13.97 -5.45 20.76
N ASN A 121 15.14 -5.13 20.20
CA ASN A 121 16.40 -5.11 20.93
C ASN A 121 16.42 -4.01 22.01
N ALA A 122 15.73 -2.90 21.80
CA ALA A 122 15.65 -1.82 22.79
C ALA A 122 14.87 -2.21 24.06
N ILE A 123 13.96 -3.20 23.98
CA ILE A 123 13.17 -3.68 25.11
C ILE A 123 13.84 -4.89 25.80
N THR A 124 14.56 -5.70 25.03
CA THR A 124 15.11 -6.99 25.49
C THR A 124 16.54 -6.91 26.03
N ARG A 125 17.18 -5.74 25.94
CA ARG A 125 18.55 -5.49 26.40
C ARG A 125 18.60 -4.33 27.38
#